data_AF-A0A4Y2E393-F1
#
_entry.id   AF-A0A4Y2E393-F1
#
_cell.length_a   1.000
_cell.length_b   1.000
_cell.length_c   1.000
_cell.angle_alpha   90.00
_cell.angle_beta   90.00
_cell.angle_gamma   90.00
#
_symmetry.space_group_name_H-M   'P 1'
#
loop_
_entity.id
_entity.type
_entity.pdbx_description
1 polymer ?
#
loop_
_entity_poly.entity_id
_entity_poly.type
_entity_poly.pdbx_seq_one_letter_code
_entity_poly.pdbx_strand_id
1 'polypeptide(L)'
;MPRVYKRKLGTWKCIFQFHSQQSVQGNFSSPQFPGNYSKSLECIYNFQGKEHETLKLTFHEFDLEAPFKKGCLTDYIDVSTITIIGSKFLVGRYCGDDIPASMLFMNPHAEIIFKTNLVIHRKGFHGSYHFQDEKTIPPPRSTGNVSSCGGTVSGVGGIIVSPGFPYYFPKDVDCIWLIRVDYHMKIYIRILKMQLYGSIGEKSFIFLKYLLKYDTSKAHGETDN
;
A
#
# COMPACT_ATOMS: atom_id res chain seq x y z
N MET A 1 -14.56 -20.52 -3.66
CA MET A 1 -14.72 -20.77 -5.11
C MET A 1 -14.94 -19.44 -5.81
N PRO A 2 -14.06 -18.99 -6.72
CA PRO A 2 -14.25 -17.74 -7.47
C PRO A 2 -15.46 -17.84 -8.39
N ARG A 3 -16.20 -16.73 -8.58
CA ARG A 3 -17.26 -16.66 -9.59
C ARG A 3 -16.67 -16.12 -10.89
N VAL A 4 -16.69 -16.93 -11.94
CA VAL A 4 -16.23 -16.56 -13.28
C VAL A 4 -17.42 -16.58 -14.23
N TYR A 5 -17.61 -15.51 -15.01
CA TYR A 5 -18.66 -15.46 -16.02
C TYR A 5 -18.27 -14.54 -17.18
N LYS A 6 -18.85 -14.79 -18.35
CA LYS A 6 -18.58 -14.05 -19.59
C LYS A 6 -19.51 -12.84 -19.70
N ARG A 7 -18.99 -11.64 -20.00
CA ARG A 7 -19.83 -10.50 -20.35
C ARG A 7 -20.32 -10.58 -21.80
N LYS A 8 -21.45 -9.92 -22.10
CA LYS A 8 -21.99 -9.73 -23.47
C LYS A 8 -21.00 -9.06 -24.44
N LEU A 9 -19.97 -8.37 -23.92
CA LEU A 9 -18.94 -7.64 -24.68
C LEU A 9 -17.64 -8.44 -24.93
N GLY A 10 -17.59 -9.74 -24.60
CA GLY A 10 -16.43 -10.60 -24.91
C GLY A 10 -15.30 -10.61 -23.87
N THR A 11 -15.36 -9.81 -22.81
CA THR A 11 -14.43 -9.84 -21.65
C THR A 11 -14.87 -10.87 -20.62
N TRP A 12 -13.93 -11.64 -20.09
CA TRP A 12 -14.16 -12.58 -19.00
C TRP A 12 -13.98 -11.89 -17.66
N LYS A 13 -14.99 -12.00 -16.78
CA LYS A 13 -14.94 -11.41 -15.44
C LYS A 13 -14.70 -12.48 -14.41
N CYS A 14 -13.77 -12.22 -13.49
CA CYS A 14 -13.55 -13.08 -12.33
C CYS A 14 -13.55 -12.26 -11.03
N ILE A 15 -14.09 -12.82 -9.96
CA ILE A 15 -14.20 -12.14 -8.67
C ILE A 15 -13.69 -13.07 -7.56
N PHE A 16 -12.72 -12.57 -6.81
CA PHE A 16 -12.15 -13.17 -5.61
C PHE A 16 -12.46 -12.29 -4.40
N GLN A 17 -12.80 -12.93 -3.28
CA GLN A 17 -13.18 -12.28 -2.03
C GLN A 17 -12.34 -12.90 -0.92
N PHE A 18 -11.70 -12.05 -0.13
CA PHE A 18 -10.85 -12.44 0.99
C PHE A 18 -11.31 -11.67 2.22
N HIS A 19 -11.90 -12.40 3.17
CA HIS A 19 -12.43 -11.83 4.41
C HIS A 19 -11.61 -12.32 5.60
N SER A 20 -11.14 -11.42 6.45
CA SER A 20 -10.35 -11.80 7.64
C SER A 20 -11.16 -12.64 8.64
N GLN A 21 -12.49 -12.53 8.63
CA GLN A 21 -13.40 -13.38 9.41
C GLN A 21 -13.32 -14.85 9.01
N GLN A 22 -12.96 -15.14 7.76
CA GLN A 22 -12.83 -16.50 7.22
C GLN A 22 -11.39 -16.99 7.32
N SER A 23 -10.43 -16.16 6.94
CA SER A 23 -9.01 -16.44 7.11
C SER A 23 -8.21 -15.15 7.19
N VAL A 24 -7.39 -15.04 8.23
CA VAL A 24 -6.49 -13.89 8.42
C VAL A 24 -5.30 -13.91 7.46
N GLN A 25 -5.01 -15.03 6.80
CA GLN A 25 -3.91 -15.10 5.84
C GLN A 25 -4.22 -16.06 4.70
N GLY A 26 -3.53 -15.88 3.59
CA GLY A 26 -3.65 -16.77 2.45
C GLY A 26 -2.92 -16.25 1.24
N ASN A 27 -3.15 -16.92 0.11
CA ASN A 27 -2.53 -16.59 -1.16
C ASN A 27 -3.56 -16.10 -2.16
N PHE A 28 -3.11 -15.29 -3.10
CA PHE A 28 -3.88 -14.83 -4.25
C PHE A 28 -2.99 -14.89 -5.51
N SER A 29 -3.60 -15.16 -6.65
CA SER A 29 -2.86 -15.26 -7.91
C SER A 29 -3.72 -14.87 -9.10
N SER A 30 -3.07 -14.55 -10.22
CA SER A 30 -3.73 -14.50 -11.52
C SER A 30 -4.42 -15.83 -11.82
N PRO A 31 -5.51 -15.84 -12.62
CA PRO A 31 -6.12 -17.08 -13.08
C PRO A 31 -5.09 -17.96 -13.81
N GLN A 32 -5.16 -19.28 -13.60
CA GLN A 32 -4.30 -20.29 -14.23
C GLN A 32 -2.85 -20.33 -13.76
N PHE A 33 -2.41 -19.44 -12.87
CA PHE A 33 -1.08 -19.46 -12.28
C PHE A 33 -0.75 -20.86 -11.68
N PRO A 34 0.44 -21.44 -11.93
CA PRO A 34 1.63 -20.85 -12.56
C PRO A 34 1.64 -20.87 -14.10
N GLY A 35 0.57 -21.33 -14.75
CA GLY A 35 0.36 -21.18 -16.19
C GLY A 35 0.02 -19.74 -16.57
N ASN A 36 0.11 -19.44 -17.86
CA ASN A 36 -0.13 -18.09 -18.36
C ASN A 36 -1.60 -17.68 -18.19
N TYR A 37 -1.85 -16.40 -17.87
CA TYR A 37 -3.22 -15.90 -17.78
C TYR A 37 -3.89 -15.79 -19.16
N SER A 38 -5.22 -15.83 -19.18
CA SER A 38 -6.00 -15.61 -20.42
C SER A 38 -6.00 -14.14 -20.87
N LYS A 39 -6.23 -13.95 -22.17
CA LYS A 39 -6.50 -12.63 -22.78
C LYS A 39 -7.91 -12.13 -22.43
N SER A 40 -8.11 -10.80 -22.46
CA SER A 40 -9.40 -10.13 -22.22
C SER A 40 -10.05 -10.50 -20.88
N LEU A 41 -9.25 -10.44 -19.81
CA LEU A 41 -9.70 -10.64 -18.44
C LEU A 41 -9.96 -9.29 -17.75
N GLU A 42 -10.98 -9.26 -16.90
CA GLU A 42 -11.15 -8.28 -15.84
C GLU A 42 -11.40 -9.03 -14.54
N CYS A 43 -10.36 -9.11 -13.71
CA CYS A 43 -10.37 -9.87 -12.47
C CYS A 43 -10.27 -8.95 -11.26
N ILE A 44 -11.18 -9.12 -10.31
CA ILE A 44 -11.28 -8.27 -9.12
C ILE A 44 -10.98 -9.11 -7.88
N TYR A 45 -10.03 -8.64 -7.07
CA TYR A 45 -9.63 -9.24 -5.81
C TYR A 45 -9.97 -8.26 -4.70
N ASN A 46 -10.95 -8.61 -3.88
CA ASN A 46 -11.41 -7.77 -2.78
C ASN A 46 -10.90 -8.32 -1.45
N PHE A 47 -10.23 -7.47 -0.69
CA PHE A 47 -9.72 -7.77 0.64
C PHE A 47 -10.51 -6.95 1.66
N GLN A 48 -11.07 -7.62 2.66
CA GLN A 48 -11.88 -7.00 3.70
C GLN A 48 -11.50 -7.56 5.07
N GLY A 49 -10.83 -6.74 5.86
CA GLY A 49 -10.57 -7.00 7.27
C GLY A 49 -11.60 -6.35 8.18
N LYS A 50 -11.47 -6.64 9.48
CA LYS A 50 -12.27 -6.05 10.56
C LYS A 50 -11.67 -4.71 10.98
N GLU A 51 -12.42 -3.95 11.77
CA GLU A 51 -11.87 -2.78 12.45
C GLU A 51 -10.63 -3.16 13.28
N HIS A 52 -9.68 -2.22 13.36
CA HIS A 52 -8.38 -2.39 14.04
C HIS A 52 -7.46 -3.48 13.47
N GLU A 53 -7.79 -4.07 12.31
CA GLU A 53 -6.83 -4.86 11.55
C GLU A 53 -6.09 -3.96 10.55
N THR A 54 -4.92 -4.42 10.12
CA THR A 54 -4.21 -3.92 8.95
C THR A 54 -4.11 -5.04 7.93
N LEU A 55 -3.94 -4.67 6.65
CA LEU A 55 -3.74 -5.62 5.57
C LEU A 55 -2.34 -5.46 5.00
N LYS A 56 -1.56 -6.54 4.98
CA LYS A 56 -0.31 -6.61 4.23
C LYS A 56 -0.51 -7.41 2.95
N LEU A 57 -0.16 -6.83 1.81
CA LEU A 57 -0.09 -7.51 0.51
C LEU A 57 1.38 -7.66 0.12
N THR A 58 1.77 -8.88 -0.25
CA THR A 58 3.12 -9.21 -0.70
C THR A 58 3.04 -9.97 -2.02
N PHE A 59 3.69 -9.47 -3.06
CA PHE A 59 3.86 -10.18 -4.32
C PHE A 59 5.15 -11.00 -4.25
N HIS A 60 5.08 -12.27 -4.64
CA HIS A 60 6.22 -13.20 -4.69
C HIS A 60 6.65 -13.47 -6.13
N GLU A 61 5.70 -13.47 -7.07
CA GLU A 61 5.96 -13.53 -8.50
C GLU A 61 5.12 -12.47 -9.22
N PHE A 62 5.71 -11.86 -10.24
CA PHE A 62 5.08 -10.84 -11.07
C PHE A 62 5.70 -10.87 -12.47
N ASP A 63 4.89 -11.19 -13.47
CA ASP A 63 5.25 -11.26 -14.88
C ASP A 63 3.99 -10.97 -15.71
N LEU A 64 3.80 -9.69 -16.03
CA LEU A 64 2.76 -9.16 -16.91
C LEU A 64 3.39 -8.63 -18.20
N GLU A 65 2.56 -8.30 -19.19
CA GLU A 65 3.03 -7.63 -20.39
C GLU A 65 3.83 -6.36 -20.03
N ALA A 66 4.99 -6.21 -20.67
CA ALA A 66 5.88 -5.08 -20.46
C ALA A 66 5.16 -3.74 -20.71
N PRO A 67 5.58 -2.64 -20.05
CA PRO A 67 4.98 -1.34 -20.26
C PRO A 67 5.14 -0.87 -21.73
N PHE A 68 4.16 -0.11 -22.20
CA PHE A 68 4.23 0.55 -23.52
C PHE A 68 4.66 2.02 -23.32
N LYS A 69 5.85 2.37 -23.82
CA LYS A 69 6.50 3.67 -23.56
C LYS A 69 6.66 3.92 -22.04
N LYS A 70 6.50 5.16 -21.56
CA LYS A 70 6.62 5.54 -20.14
C LYS A 70 5.38 5.17 -19.29
N GLY A 71 4.55 4.22 -19.72
CA GLY A 71 3.26 3.96 -19.10
C GLY A 71 2.84 2.50 -19.06
N CYS A 72 2.10 2.17 -18.00
CA CYS A 72 1.53 0.86 -17.79
C CYS A 72 0.13 0.78 -18.43
N LEU A 73 0.11 0.73 -19.77
CA LEU A 73 -1.12 0.76 -20.59
C LEU A 73 -1.42 -0.59 -21.27
N THR A 74 -0.61 -1.60 -20.99
CA THR A 74 -0.71 -2.98 -21.49
C THR A 74 -1.57 -3.82 -20.53
N ASP A 75 -1.13 -5.02 -20.17
CA ASP A 75 -1.73 -5.79 -19.08
C ASP A 75 -1.26 -5.24 -17.74
N TYR A 76 -2.17 -4.99 -16.81
CA TYR A 76 -1.81 -4.33 -15.55
C TYR A 76 -2.64 -4.79 -14.36
N ILE A 77 -2.11 -4.55 -13.17
CA ILE A 77 -2.90 -4.50 -11.94
C ILE A 77 -3.03 -3.06 -11.45
N ASP A 78 -4.25 -2.66 -11.10
CA ASP A 78 -4.52 -1.48 -10.28
C ASP A 78 -4.73 -1.93 -8.85
N VAL A 79 -3.91 -1.45 -7.92
CA VAL A 79 -4.08 -1.68 -6.49
C VAL A 79 -4.67 -0.43 -5.88
N SER A 80 -5.77 -0.56 -5.14
CA SER A 80 -6.46 0.55 -4.50
C SER A 80 -6.76 0.27 -3.04
N THR A 81 -6.68 1.29 -2.20
CA THR A 81 -7.21 1.26 -0.84
C THR A 81 -8.65 1.79 -0.83
N ILE A 82 -9.46 1.26 0.07
CA ILE A 82 -10.83 1.69 0.29
C ILE A 82 -10.91 2.25 1.72
N THR A 83 -11.37 3.49 1.84
CA THR A 83 -11.56 4.15 3.14
C THR A 83 -12.79 3.62 3.87
N ILE A 84 -12.89 3.93 5.16
CA ILE A 84 -14.04 3.57 6.01
C ILE A 84 -15.38 4.09 5.48
N ILE A 85 -15.38 5.21 4.74
CA ILE A 85 -16.57 5.80 4.10
C ILE A 85 -16.81 5.25 2.68
N GLY A 86 -16.08 4.21 2.26
CA GLY A 86 -16.22 3.58 0.95
C GLY A 86 -15.54 4.31 -0.22
N SER A 87 -14.82 5.41 0.02
CA SER A 87 -14.05 6.09 -1.04
C SER A 87 -12.84 5.27 -1.44
N LYS A 88 -12.64 5.07 -2.75
CA LYS A 88 -11.54 4.31 -3.35
C LYS A 88 -10.41 5.23 -3.82
N PHE A 89 -9.17 4.90 -3.46
CA PHE A 89 -7.96 5.63 -3.88
C PHE A 89 -6.95 4.69 -4.52
N LEU A 90 -6.48 5.03 -5.72
CA LEU A 90 -5.45 4.27 -6.42
C LEU A 90 -4.12 4.40 -5.68
N VAL A 91 -3.56 3.27 -5.27
CA VAL A 91 -2.24 3.18 -4.64
C VAL A 91 -1.15 3.03 -5.69
N GLY A 92 -1.42 2.31 -6.77
CA GLY A 92 -0.50 2.23 -7.90
C GLY A 92 -1.03 1.33 -9.01
N ARG A 93 -0.44 1.51 -10.20
CA ARG A 93 -0.63 0.65 -11.35
C ARG A 93 0.70 -0.04 -11.69
N TYR A 94 0.66 -1.35 -11.87
CA TYR A 94 1.86 -2.18 -12.07
C TYR A 94 1.71 -3.13 -13.26
N CYS A 95 2.79 -3.33 -14.01
CA CYS A 95 2.94 -4.24 -15.15
C CYS A 95 4.43 -4.51 -15.42
N GLY A 96 4.73 -5.31 -16.45
CA GLY A 96 6.06 -5.87 -16.65
C GLY A 96 6.38 -6.95 -15.60
N ASP A 97 7.67 -7.10 -15.30
CA ASP A 97 8.24 -8.15 -14.46
C ASP A 97 8.88 -7.62 -13.16
N ASP A 98 8.86 -6.30 -12.96
CA ASP A 98 9.27 -5.70 -11.69
C ASP A 98 8.26 -6.02 -10.59
N ILE A 99 8.70 -6.80 -9.59
CA ILE A 99 7.85 -7.19 -8.46
C ILE A 99 7.49 -5.93 -7.61
N PRO A 100 6.19 -5.61 -7.43
CA PRO A 100 5.79 -4.48 -6.60
C PRO A 100 6.27 -4.62 -5.16
N ALA A 101 6.70 -3.52 -4.55
CA ALA A 101 7.07 -3.48 -3.15
C ALA A 101 5.89 -3.94 -2.26
N SER A 102 6.22 -4.60 -1.14
CA SER A 102 5.21 -5.02 -0.16
C SER A 102 4.41 -3.81 0.35
N MET A 103 3.09 -3.94 0.37
CA MET A 103 2.19 -2.85 0.70
C MET A 103 1.53 -3.13 2.04
N LEU A 104 1.57 -2.15 2.94
CA LEU A 104 0.86 -2.19 4.21
C LEU A 104 -0.27 -1.16 4.21
N PHE A 105 -1.49 -1.63 4.36
CA PHE A 105 -2.70 -0.83 4.39
C PHE A 105 -3.20 -0.72 5.83
N MET A 106 -3.23 0.51 6.33
CA MET A 106 -3.74 0.83 7.68
C MET A 106 -5.26 0.71 7.79
N ASN A 107 -5.96 0.84 6.67
CA ASN A 107 -7.35 0.45 6.54
C ASN A 107 -7.36 -0.91 5.87
N PRO A 108 -7.94 -1.96 6.47
CA PRO A 108 -7.81 -3.33 5.97
C PRO A 108 -8.80 -3.61 4.83
N HIS A 109 -9.09 -2.61 4.00
CA HIS A 109 -9.92 -2.72 2.81
C HIS A 109 -9.11 -2.31 1.57
N ALA A 110 -8.94 -3.25 0.65
CA ALA A 110 -8.21 -3.03 -0.59
C ALA A 110 -8.86 -3.79 -1.75
N GLU A 111 -8.64 -3.28 -2.96
CA GLU A 111 -9.07 -3.92 -4.20
C GLU A 111 -7.90 -3.97 -5.17
N ILE A 112 -7.69 -5.14 -5.78
CA ILE A 112 -6.85 -5.29 -6.97
C ILE A 112 -7.75 -5.51 -8.18
N ILE A 113 -7.57 -4.71 -9.22
CA ILE A 113 -8.17 -4.95 -10.54
C ILE A 113 -7.06 -5.38 -11.49
N PHE A 114 -7.10 -6.64 -11.93
CA PHE A 114 -6.24 -7.16 -12.98
C PHE A 114 -6.95 -7.08 -14.33
N LYS A 115 -6.36 -6.39 -15.30
CA LYS A 115 -6.89 -6.26 -16.66
C LYS A 115 -5.87 -6.71 -17.70
N THR A 116 -6.35 -7.49 -18.66
CA THR A 116 -5.54 -7.98 -19.78
C THR A 116 -6.14 -7.61 -21.12
N ASN A 117 -5.30 -7.40 -22.12
CA ASN A 117 -5.66 -7.08 -23.49
C ASN A 117 -5.81 -8.37 -24.35
N LEU A 118 -5.82 -8.21 -25.69
CA LEU A 118 -6.03 -9.31 -26.64
C LEU A 118 -4.74 -9.86 -27.26
N VAL A 119 -3.57 -9.34 -26.88
CA VAL A 119 -2.33 -9.51 -27.64
C VAL A 119 -1.37 -10.46 -26.96
N ILE A 120 -0.82 -10.08 -25.81
CA ILE A 120 0.22 -10.84 -25.09
C ILE A 120 -0.36 -11.38 -23.80
N HIS A 121 0.19 -12.50 -23.34
CA HIS A 121 -0.09 -13.02 -22.01
C HIS A 121 1.19 -13.66 -21.45
N ARG A 122 1.33 -13.57 -20.14
CA ARG A 122 2.51 -13.96 -19.36
C ARG A 122 2.06 -14.84 -18.19
N LYS A 123 2.98 -15.22 -17.30
CA LYS A 123 2.66 -16.08 -16.15
C LYS A 123 1.68 -15.44 -15.17
N GLY A 124 1.68 -14.11 -15.09
CA GLY A 124 0.78 -13.37 -14.21
C GLY A 124 1.43 -13.04 -12.89
N PHE A 125 0.70 -13.21 -11.79
CA PHE A 125 1.22 -12.89 -10.47
C PHE A 125 0.80 -13.93 -9.43
N HIS A 126 1.63 -14.04 -8.40
CA HIS A 126 1.34 -14.79 -7.20
C HIS A 126 1.79 -14.00 -5.98
N GLY A 127 0.95 -13.99 -4.95
CA GLY A 127 1.22 -13.24 -3.74
C GLY A 127 0.48 -13.80 -2.54
N SER A 128 0.78 -13.23 -1.38
CA SER A 128 0.14 -13.55 -0.11
C SER A 128 -0.45 -12.31 0.54
N TYR A 129 -1.58 -12.48 1.22
CA TYR A 129 -2.18 -11.47 2.07
C TYR A 129 -2.11 -11.90 3.54
N HIS A 130 -2.01 -10.91 4.41
CA HIS A 130 -2.07 -11.11 5.86
C HIS A 130 -2.83 -9.96 6.52
N PHE A 131 -3.96 -10.29 7.13
CA PHE A 131 -4.67 -9.44 8.07
C PHE A 131 -4.07 -9.65 9.46
N GLN A 132 -3.64 -8.57 10.10
CA GLN A 132 -3.07 -8.61 11.44
C GLN A 132 -3.70 -7.52 12.29
N ASP A 133 -3.92 -7.82 13.57
CA ASP A 133 -4.31 -6.81 14.55
C ASP A 133 -3.25 -5.70 14.56
N GLU A 134 -3.68 -4.45 14.47
CA GLU A 134 -2.85 -3.27 14.48
C GLU A 134 -1.92 -3.20 15.70
N LYS A 135 -2.33 -3.79 16.84
CA LYS A 135 -1.55 -3.85 18.08
C LYS A 135 -0.37 -4.82 18.03
N THR A 136 -0.42 -5.82 17.17
CA THR A 136 0.63 -6.84 17.07
C THR A 136 1.74 -6.46 16.10
N ILE A 137 1.57 -5.37 15.34
CA ILE A 137 2.58 -4.89 14.41
C ILE A 137 3.77 -4.36 15.21
N PRO A 138 4.96 -4.97 15.09
CA PRO A 138 6.11 -4.50 15.84
C PRO A 138 6.49 -3.10 15.36
N PRO A 139 6.91 -2.21 16.27
CA PRO A 139 7.47 -0.94 15.88
C PRO A 139 8.69 -1.15 14.97
N PRO A 140 8.90 -0.31 13.93
CA PRO A 140 10.15 -0.28 13.18
C PRO A 140 11.34 -0.25 14.13
N ARG A 141 12.42 -0.99 13.80
CA ARG A 141 13.65 -0.95 14.59
C ARG A 141 14.19 0.48 14.62
N SER A 142 14.22 1.09 15.80
CA SER A 142 14.96 2.32 16.05
C SER A 142 16.45 2.01 15.94
N THR A 143 17.10 2.43 14.86
CA THR A 143 18.57 2.40 14.78
C THR A 143 19.10 3.27 15.92
N GLY A 144 19.81 2.65 16.87
CA GLY A 144 20.10 3.20 18.21
C GLY A 144 20.99 4.44 18.31
N ASN A 145 21.12 5.25 17.25
CA ASN A 145 21.74 6.56 17.36
C ASN A 145 20.67 7.63 17.62
N VAL A 146 20.52 7.97 18.90
CA VAL A 146 19.55 8.94 19.43
C VAL A 146 19.91 10.39 19.07
N SER A 147 21.11 10.65 18.56
CA SER A 147 21.57 11.98 18.15
C SER A 147 20.94 12.50 16.85
N SER A 148 20.30 11.63 16.06
CA SER A 148 19.52 12.03 14.88
C SER A 148 18.33 11.07 14.74
N CYS A 149 17.15 11.52 15.14
CA CYS A 149 15.90 10.82 14.88
C CYS A 149 15.12 11.51 13.75
N GLY A 150 14.18 10.78 13.16
CA GLY A 150 13.51 11.21 11.95
C GLY A 150 13.97 10.41 10.74
N GLY A 151 13.78 10.95 9.55
CA GLY A 151 14.19 10.31 8.30
C GLY A 151 13.19 10.56 7.17
N THR A 152 13.46 10.01 6.00
CA THR A 152 12.50 10.02 4.88
C THR A 152 11.74 8.71 4.84
N VAL A 153 10.41 8.79 4.82
CA VAL A 153 9.53 7.64 4.52
C VAL A 153 8.99 7.84 3.12
N SER A 154 9.20 6.87 2.25
CA SER A 154 8.71 6.90 0.88
C SER A 154 8.03 5.60 0.50
N GLY A 155 7.07 5.66 -0.41
CA GLY A 155 6.34 4.51 -0.92
C GLY A 155 4.86 4.57 -0.60
N VAL A 156 4.19 3.44 -0.80
CA VAL A 156 2.72 3.33 -0.75
C VAL A 156 2.13 3.17 0.65
N GLY A 157 2.98 2.98 1.66
CA GLY A 157 2.59 2.83 3.06
C GLY A 157 3.81 2.53 3.95
N GLY A 158 3.68 2.74 5.25
CA GLY A 158 4.75 2.52 6.21
C GLY A 158 4.35 2.85 7.64
N ILE A 159 5.24 2.58 8.59
CA ILE A 159 5.05 2.89 10.02
C ILE A 159 6.18 3.80 10.47
N ILE A 160 5.81 4.86 11.20
CA ILE A 160 6.75 5.77 11.86
C ILE A 160 6.64 5.54 13.36
N VAL A 161 7.77 5.44 14.04
CA VAL A 161 7.84 5.37 15.50
C VAL A 161 8.82 6.38 16.05
N SER A 162 8.50 6.87 17.24
CA SER A 162 9.39 7.73 17.99
C SER A 162 10.64 6.96 18.44
N PRO A 163 11.84 7.59 18.49
CA PRO A 163 13.01 6.99 19.11
C PRO A 163 12.70 6.49 20.52
N GLY A 164 13.27 5.34 20.88
CA GLY A 164 13.07 4.72 22.20
C GLY A 164 11.76 3.96 22.39
N PHE A 165 10.80 4.03 21.46
CA PHE A 165 9.57 3.23 21.53
C PHE A 165 9.89 1.72 21.60
N PRO A 166 9.18 0.91 22.43
CA PRO A 166 7.97 1.21 23.21
C PRO A 166 8.22 1.87 24.57
N TYR A 167 9.48 2.17 24.90
CA TYR A 167 9.88 2.80 26.15
C TYR A 167 9.83 4.33 26.03
N TYR A 168 10.50 5.02 26.95
CA TYR A 168 10.47 6.47 27.05
C TYR A 168 11.12 7.15 25.85
N PHE A 169 10.49 8.23 25.40
CA PHE A 169 11.07 9.14 24.42
C PHE A 169 12.29 9.85 25.03
N PRO A 170 13.43 9.93 24.33
CA PRO A 170 14.62 10.64 24.81
C PRO A 170 14.33 12.13 25.09
N LYS A 171 14.98 12.69 26.12
CA LYS A 171 14.91 14.14 26.40
C LYS A 171 15.75 14.90 25.38
N ASP A 172 15.35 16.15 25.10
CA ASP A 172 16.10 17.11 24.28
C ASP A 172 16.35 16.67 22.83
N VAL A 173 15.36 16.01 22.23
CA VAL A 173 15.41 15.51 20.85
C VAL A 173 14.25 16.09 20.03
N ASP A 174 14.57 16.60 18.83
CA ASP A 174 13.61 17.10 17.83
C ASP A 174 13.65 16.21 16.58
N CYS A 175 12.58 15.44 16.35
CA CYS A 175 12.50 14.46 15.26
C CYS A 175 11.67 14.97 14.08
N ILE A 176 12.22 14.89 12.87
CA ILE A 176 11.50 15.25 11.64
C ILE A 176 11.43 14.04 10.70
N TRP A 177 10.20 13.59 10.41
CA TRP A 177 9.95 12.61 9.36
C TRP A 177 9.42 13.29 8.10
N LEU A 178 10.12 13.12 6.98
CA LEU A 178 9.70 13.57 5.67
C LEU A 178 8.98 12.44 4.94
N ILE A 179 7.66 12.55 4.77
CA ILE A 179 6.89 11.57 4.01
C ILE A 179 6.83 12.03 2.54
N ARG A 180 7.38 11.21 1.63
CA ARG A 180 7.37 11.43 0.18
C ARG A 180 6.46 10.42 -0.50
N VAL A 181 5.51 10.90 -1.29
CA VAL A 181 4.63 10.09 -2.13
C VAL A 181 4.63 10.65 -3.55
N ASP A 182 4.29 9.83 -4.54
CA ASP A 182 4.25 10.26 -5.94
C ASP A 182 3.17 11.31 -6.18
N TYR A 183 3.33 12.05 -7.29
CA TYR A 183 2.35 13.03 -7.74
C TYR A 183 0.97 12.35 -7.89
N HIS A 184 -0.07 13.00 -7.36
CA HIS A 184 -1.46 12.49 -7.21
C HIS A 184 -1.76 11.53 -6.05
N MET A 185 -0.77 11.10 -5.27
CA MET A 185 -1.04 10.33 -4.06
C MET A 185 -1.38 11.24 -2.88
N LYS A 186 -2.24 10.75 -1.97
CA LYS A 186 -2.59 11.43 -0.72
C LYS A 186 -1.95 10.72 0.46
N ILE A 187 -1.43 11.48 1.42
CA ILE A 187 -0.88 10.94 2.66
C ILE A 187 -2.03 10.79 3.66
N TYR A 188 -2.27 9.55 4.10
CA TYR A 188 -3.18 9.25 5.21
C TYR A 188 -2.35 8.82 6.43
N ILE A 189 -2.46 9.57 7.52
CA ILE A 189 -1.78 9.28 8.79
C ILE A 189 -2.81 8.75 9.79
N ARG A 190 -2.49 7.63 10.41
CA ARG A 190 -3.26 7.05 11.52
C ARG A 190 -2.34 6.89 12.72
N ILE A 191 -2.72 7.43 13.87
CA ILE A 191 -1.94 7.35 15.10
C ILE A 191 -2.30 6.06 15.83
N LEU A 192 -1.33 5.15 15.96
CA LEU A 192 -1.53 3.83 16.58
C LEU A 192 -1.50 3.88 18.10
N LYS A 193 -0.52 4.61 18.63
CA LYS A 193 -0.30 4.78 20.06
C LYS A 193 0.30 6.16 20.28
N MET A 194 -0.27 6.90 21.22
CA MET A 194 0.23 8.20 21.63
C MET A 194 0.31 8.23 23.15
N GLN A 195 1.52 8.41 23.67
CA GLN A 195 1.77 8.55 25.10
C GLN A 195 2.79 9.66 25.26
N LEU A 196 2.30 10.87 25.49
CA LEU A 196 3.11 12.05 25.76
C LEU A 196 2.96 12.41 27.24
N TYR A 197 4.07 12.63 27.93
CA TYR A 197 4.06 13.16 29.28
C TYR A 197 4.15 14.69 29.22
N GLY A 198 3.26 15.36 29.94
CA GLY A 198 3.31 16.80 30.19
C GLY A 198 2.90 17.06 31.64
N SER A 199 3.73 17.76 32.40
CA SER A 199 3.38 18.25 33.74
C SER A 199 2.88 19.69 33.61
N ILE A 200 1.77 20.02 34.25
CA ILE A 200 1.34 21.40 34.44
C ILE A 200 2.36 22.05 35.39
N GLY A 201 3.40 22.70 34.84
CA GLY A 201 4.38 23.46 35.62
C GLY A 201 5.85 23.32 35.21
N GLU A 202 6.23 22.36 34.36
CA GLU A 202 7.60 22.26 33.83
C GLU A 202 7.67 22.64 32.35
N LYS A 203 8.71 23.38 31.95
CA LYS A 203 8.95 23.86 30.57
C LYS A 203 9.24 22.76 29.55
N SER A 204 9.15 21.49 29.94
CA SER A 204 9.45 20.32 29.10
C SER A 204 8.16 19.72 28.57
N PHE A 205 7.70 20.21 27.43
CA PHE A 205 6.54 19.67 26.73
C PHE A 205 7.01 18.83 25.53
N ILE A 206 6.46 17.61 25.40
CA ILE A 206 6.57 16.86 24.15
C ILE A 206 5.38 17.23 23.27
N PHE A 207 5.63 17.74 22.06
CA PHE A 207 4.60 18.09 21.08
C PHE A 207 4.77 17.26 19.82
N LEU A 208 3.66 16.73 19.29
CA LEU A 208 3.61 16.22 17.92
C LEU A 208 3.17 17.36 17.01
N LYS A 209 4.07 17.84 16.15
CA LYS A 209 3.73 18.79 15.09
C LYS A 209 3.75 18.05 13.75
N TYR A 210 2.71 18.21 12.96
CA TYR A 210 2.70 17.76 11.57
C TYR A 210 2.51 18.96 10.64
N LEU A 211 3.30 19.01 9.57
CA LEU A 211 3.17 19.97 8.49
C LEU A 211 3.12 19.20 7.18
N LEU A 212 1.99 19.23 6.50
CA LEU A 212 1.87 18.71 5.13
C LEU A 212 2.33 19.82 4.18
N LYS A 213 3.55 19.70 3.65
CA LYS A 213 4.04 20.53 2.54
C LYS A 213 3.90 19.75 1.25
N TYR A 214 3.09 20.24 0.32
CA TYR A 214 3.06 19.75 -1.05
C TYR A 214 4.22 20.41 -1.81
N ASP A 215 5.16 19.61 -2.29
CA ASP A 215 6.20 20.11 -3.19
C ASP A 215 5.64 20.14 -4.62
N THR A 216 5.36 21.34 -5.12
CA THR A 216 4.88 21.57 -6.50
C THR A 216 6.03 21.75 -7.50
N SER A 217 7.29 21.60 -7.08
CA SER A 217 8.46 21.98 -7.87
C SER A 217 8.73 21.15 -9.13
N LYS A 218 7.98 20.06 -9.38
CA LYS A 218 8.05 19.28 -10.63
C LYS A 218 6.95 19.59 -11.67
N ALA A 219 6.08 20.57 -11.43
CA ALA A 219 5.03 20.94 -12.39
C ALA A 219 5.49 21.91 -13.51
N HIS A 220 6.78 22.21 -13.62
CA HIS A 220 7.34 23.00 -14.72
C HIS A 220 8.56 22.31 -15.33
N GLY A 221 8.28 21.48 -16.33
CA GLY A 221 9.21 21.01 -17.33
C GLY A 221 8.49 20.94 -18.68
N GLU A 222 7.73 21.99 -18.99
CA GLU A 222 7.10 22.20 -20.29
C GLU A 222 7.24 23.70 -20.61
N THR A 223 8.34 24.04 -21.28
CA THR A 223 8.40 25.10 -22.31
C THR A 223 9.65 24.90 -23.18
N ASP A 224 9.37 24.88 -24.48
CA ASP A 224 10.16 25.37 -25.63
C ASP A 224 11.43 24.63 -26.08
N ASN A 225 11.23 23.69 -27.03
CA ASN A 225 11.73 23.79 -28.41
C ASN A 225 11.00 22.82 -29.35
#